data_AF-A0A8D9B027-F1
#
_entry.id   AF-A0A8D9B027-F1
#
_cell.length_a   1.000
_cell.length_b   1.000
_cell.length_c   1.000
_cell.angle_alpha   90.00
_cell.angle_beta   90.00
_cell.angle_gamma   90.00
#
_symmetry.space_group_name_H-M   'P 1'
#
loop_
_entity.id
_entity.type
_entity.pdbx_description
1 polymer ?
#
loop_
_entity_poly.entity_id
_entity_poly.type
_entity_poly.pdbx_seq_one_letter_code
_entity_poly.pdbx_strand_id
1 'polypeptide(L)'
;MVANKLLHDRYPEIITIAEDVSGMPGSCRPVTEGGTGFDYRLGMAIPDKWIEYLKKFKDEDWSMGNIVHTLTNRRYMEKTVAYAESHDQALVGDKTIAFWLMDKEMYTHMSCNSDPSLIIDRGIALHKMIRLITHALGGEAYLNFIGNEFGHPEWLDFPRAGNNSSYWHARRQWNLVDDENLRYKYLSRFDAAMNVTEERVKWLCSDPAYVSCKHEGDKVIVFERAGLLFVFNFHGHQSFTDYRVGVETPGSYKVILDSDSSHFGGFNRLDPSTAYETYPEPWNNRRHSIKLYLPTRTGLILSNNPVEPIYP
;
A
#
# COMPACT_ATOMS: atom_id res chain seq x y z
N MET A 1 22.58 -11.24 -18.55
CA MET A 1 24.03 -11.26 -18.26
C MET A 1 24.82 -10.25 -19.09
N VAL A 2 25.06 -10.48 -20.39
CA VAL A 2 25.90 -9.55 -21.21
C VAL A 2 25.33 -8.14 -21.28
N ALA A 3 24.02 -7.99 -21.49
CA ALA A 3 23.36 -6.68 -21.52
C ALA A 3 23.53 -5.92 -20.20
N ASN A 4 23.22 -6.55 -19.06
CA ASN A 4 23.37 -5.91 -17.74
C ASN A 4 24.83 -5.54 -17.43
N LYS A 5 25.80 -6.39 -17.77
CA LYS A 5 27.22 -6.04 -17.59
C LYS A 5 27.59 -4.80 -18.42
N LEU A 6 27.22 -4.78 -19.69
CA LEU A 6 27.49 -3.64 -20.59
C LEU A 6 26.85 -2.34 -20.06
N LEU A 7 25.58 -2.41 -19.63
CA LEU A 7 24.85 -1.25 -19.14
C LEU A 7 25.49 -0.66 -17.88
N HIS A 8 25.79 -1.49 -16.88
CA HIS A 8 26.39 -1.02 -15.63
C HIS A 8 27.85 -0.57 -15.78
N ASP A 9 28.61 -1.16 -16.72
CA ASP A 9 29.97 -0.69 -17.01
C ASP A 9 29.98 0.71 -17.62
N ARG A 10 28.98 1.01 -18.46
CA ARG A 10 28.88 2.28 -19.17
C ARG A 10 28.14 3.35 -18.38
N TYR A 11 27.14 2.93 -17.59
CA TYR A 11 26.26 3.79 -16.82
C TYR A 11 26.09 3.18 -15.41
N PRO A 12 27.01 3.46 -14.47
CA PRO A 12 27.02 2.80 -13.15
C PRO A 12 25.76 3.01 -12.31
N GLU A 13 24.98 4.06 -12.58
CA GLU A 13 23.75 4.41 -11.86
C GLU A 13 22.47 3.96 -12.60
N ILE A 14 22.59 3.27 -13.74
CA ILE A 14 21.41 2.76 -14.45
C ILE A 14 20.67 1.73 -13.59
N ILE A 15 19.36 1.72 -13.71
CA ILE A 15 18.51 0.72 -13.08
C ILE A 15 17.92 -0.18 -14.16
N THR A 16 18.06 -1.48 -13.98
CA THR A 16 17.51 -2.52 -14.84
C THR A 16 16.53 -3.37 -14.02
N ILE A 17 15.32 -3.56 -14.54
CA ILE A 17 14.23 -4.26 -13.86
C ILE A 17 13.82 -5.48 -14.69
N ALA A 18 13.76 -6.65 -14.06
CA ALA A 18 13.26 -7.86 -14.66
C ALA A 18 11.76 -8.02 -14.42
N GLU A 19 11.00 -8.21 -15.50
CA GLU A 19 9.65 -8.77 -15.45
C GLU A 19 9.76 -10.29 -15.55
N ASP A 20 9.78 -10.96 -14.40
CA ASP A 20 9.89 -12.42 -14.30
C ASP A 20 8.89 -12.96 -13.27
N VAL A 21 7.90 -13.71 -13.75
CA VAL A 21 6.91 -14.37 -12.89
C VAL A 21 7.45 -15.66 -12.26
N SER A 22 8.49 -16.28 -12.84
CA SER A 22 8.93 -17.63 -12.45
C SER A 22 9.56 -17.69 -11.06
N GLY A 23 10.15 -16.59 -10.59
CA GLY A 23 10.85 -16.61 -9.30
C GLY A 23 12.32 -17.00 -9.42
N MET A 24 12.93 -16.87 -10.62
CA MET A 24 14.26 -17.42 -10.89
C MET A 24 15.31 -16.90 -9.89
N PRO A 25 16.00 -17.78 -9.13
CA PRO A 25 17.05 -17.39 -8.19
C PRO A 25 18.23 -16.73 -8.91
N GLY A 26 18.79 -15.67 -8.31
CA GLY A 26 19.95 -14.98 -8.88
C GLY A 26 19.61 -14.03 -10.02
N SER A 27 18.34 -13.82 -10.33
CA SER A 27 17.90 -12.83 -11.32
C SER A 27 18.35 -11.42 -10.93
N CYS A 28 18.33 -11.10 -9.64
CA CYS A 28 18.72 -9.79 -9.15
C CYS A 28 20.06 -9.81 -8.41
N ARG A 29 20.98 -10.70 -8.82
CA ARG A 29 22.36 -10.77 -8.29
C ARG A 29 23.37 -10.33 -9.35
N PRO A 30 24.51 -9.74 -8.94
CA PRO A 30 25.57 -9.33 -9.84
C PRO A 30 26.05 -10.45 -10.77
N VAL A 31 26.45 -10.09 -12.00
CA VAL A 31 27.01 -11.04 -12.97
C VAL A 31 28.29 -11.71 -12.43
N THR A 32 29.08 -11.00 -11.63
CA THR A 32 30.29 -11.52 -10.97
C THR A 32 30.00 -12.62 -9.95
N GLU A 33 28.77 -12.70 -9.44
CA GLU A 33 28.31 -13.76 -8.53
C GLU A 33 27.62 -14.91 -9.26
N GLY A 34 27.58 -14.87 -10.60
CA GLY A 34 26.83 -15.82 -11.42
C GLY A 34 25.34 -15.49 -11.59
N GLY A 35 24.91 -14.30 -11.15
CA GLY A 35 23.55 -13.81 -11.36
C GLY A 35 23.31 -13.24 -12.76
N THR A 36 22.07 -12.89 -13.08
CA THR A 36 21.74 -12.35 -14.41
C THR A 36 22.03 -10.85 -14.54
N GLY A 37 22.22 -10.16 -13.41
CA GLY A 37 22.67 -8.77 -13.30
C GLY A 37 21.58 -7.72 -13.27
N PHE A 38 20.30 -8.07 -13.10
CA PHE A 38 19.26 -7.06 -12.89
C PHE A 38 19.34 -6.46 -11.48
N ASP A 39 18.88 -5.23 -11.32
CA ASP A 39 18.84 -4.56 -10.02
C ASP A 39 17.60 -4.94 -9.23
N TYR A 40 16.46 -5.03 -9.92
CA TYR A 40 15.17 -5.35 -9.34
C TYR A 40 14.41 -6.38 -10.16
N ARG A 41 13.43 -7.00 -9.52
CA ARG A 41 12.36 -7.78 -10.17
C ARG A 41 11.00 -7.24 -9.78
N LEU A 42 10.00 -7.48 -10.62
CA LEU A 42 8.61 -7.17 -10.29
C LEU A 42 8.03 -8.18 -9.29
N GLY A 43 7.34 -7.67 -8.26
CA GLY A 43 6.59 -8.45 -7.27
C GLY A 43 5.24 -8.94 -7.81
N MET A 44 5.26 -9.72 -8.89
CA MET A 44 4.06 -10.03 -9.69
C MET A 44 2.97 -10.83 -8.94
N ALA A 45 3.31 -11.53 -7.85
CA ALA A 45 2.33 -12.25 -7.04
C ALA A 45 1.46 -11.35 -6.14
N ILE A 46 1.87 -10.09 -5.93
CA ILE A 46 1.17 -9.17 -5.02
C ILE A 46 -0.19 -8.74 -5.59
N PRO A 47 -0.30 -8.25 -6.85
CA PRO A 47 -1.60 -7.91 -7.43
C PRO A 47 -2.57 -9.08 -7.47
N ASP A 48 -2.11 -10.27 -7.86
CA ASP A 48 -2.93 -11.47 -7.93
C ASP A 48 -3.60 -11.79 -6.58
N LYS A 49 -2.87 -11.57 -5.48
CA LYS A 49 -3.40 -11.77 -4.13
C LYS A 49 -4.52 -10.77 -3.80
N TRP A 50 -4.35 -9.50 -4.16
CA TRP A 50 -5.39 -8.49 -3.95
C TRP A 50 -6.63 -8.79 -4.79
N ILE A 51 -6.46 -9.14 -6.06
CA ILE A 51 -7.58 -9.54 -6.93
C ILE A 51 -8.27 -10.80 -6.40
N GLU A 52 -7.52 -11.80 -5.94
CA GLU A 52 -8.09 -12.99 -5.30
C GLU A 52 -8.98 -12.62 -4.12
N TYR A 53 -8.50 -11.75 -3.23
CA TYR A 53 -9.21 -11.32 -2.02
C TYR A 53 -10.47 -10.53 -2.36
N LEU A 54 -10.36 -9.56 -3.29
CA LEU A 54 -11.49 -8.73 -3.70
C LEU A 54 -12.57 -9.51 -4.46
N LYS A 55 -12.17 -10.55 -5.19
CA LYS A 55 -13.08 -11.34 -6.03
C LYS A 55 -13.74 -12.51 -5.30
N LYS A 56 -13.02 -13.18 -4.40
CA LYS A 56 -13.44 -14.48 -3.84
C LYS A 56 -13.80 -14.45 -2.36
N PHE A 57 -13.34 -13.45 -1.61
CA PHE A 57 -13.46 -13.43 -0.15
C PHE A 57 -14.18 -12.18 0.33
N LYS A 58 -14.97 -12.33 1.40
CA LYS A 58 -15.47 -11.17 2.15
C LYS A 58 -14.38 -10.62 3.05
N ASP A 59 -14.49 -9.37 3.49
CA ASP A 59 -13.50 -8.70 4.34
C ASP A 59 -13.19 -9.51 5.61
N GLU A 60 -14.21 -10.11 6.23
CA GLU A 60 -14.08 -10.93 7.44
C GLU A 60 -13.31 -12.25 7.22
N ASP A 61 -13.20 -12.71 5.98
CA ASP A 61 -12.53 -13.95 5.60
C ASP A 61 -11.08 -13.71 5.13
N TRP A 62 -10.63 -12.45 5.08
CA TRP A 62 -9.26 -12.12 4.71
C TRP A 62 -8.28 -12.63 5.77
N SER A 63 -7.28 -13.42 5.36
CA SER A 63 -6.24 -13.89 6.27
C SER A 63 -5.11 -12.88 6.36
N MET A 64 -4.92 -12.33 7.55
CA MET A 64 -3.83 -11.39 7.85
C MET A 64 -2.47 -12.06 7.65
N GLY A 65 -2.35 -13.33 8.01
CA GLY A 65 -1.15 -14.12 7.80
C GLY A 65 -0.82 -14.35 6.32
N ASN A 66 -1.82 -14.56 5.46
CA ASN A 66 -1.60 -14.76 4.03
C ASN A 66 -1.24 -13.45 3.31
N ILE A 67 -1.86 -12.32 3.70
CA ILE A 67 -1.44 -10.98 3.23
C ILE A 67 0.03 -10.75 3.56
N VAL A 68 0.40 -10.90 4.84
CA VAL A 68 1.79 -10.72 5.29
C VAL A 68 2.73 -11.68 4.57
N HIS A 69 2.36 -12.97 4.46
CA HIS A 69 3.17 -13.96 3.77
C HIS A 69 3.41 -13.55 2.32
N THR A 70 2.37 -13.14 1.59
CA THR A 70 2.52 -12.74 0.18
C THR A 70 3.45 -11.53 0.02
N LEU A 71 3.30 -10.53 0.89
CA LEU A 71 4.11 -9.30 0.83
C LEU A 71 5.57 -9.53 1.26
N THR A 72 5.83 -10.51 2.11
CA THR A 72 7.17 -10.78 2.68
C THR A 72 7.89 -11.99 2.08
N ASN A 73 7.18 -12.85 1.33
CA ASN A 73 7.76 -14.04 0.70
C ASN A 73 8.57 -13.68 -0.54
N ARG A 74 9.75 -13.13 -0.29
CA ARG A 74 10.69 -12.65 -1.31
C ARG A 74 12.10 -13.11 -0.94
N ARG A 75 12.97 -13.21 -1.93
CA ARG A 75 14.36 -13.64 -1.71
C ARG A 75 15.13 -12.53 -1.02
N TYR A 76 15.71 -12.84 0.13
CA TYR A 76 16.62 -11.92 0.81
C TYR A 76 17.80 -11.56 -0.11
N MET A 77 18.23 -10.30 -0.09
CA MET A 77 19.29 -9.76 -0.97
C MET A 77 18.98 -9.71 -2.48
N GLU A 78 17.72 -9.91 -2.89
CA GLU A 78 17.25 -9.67 -4.26
C GLU A 78 16.09 -8.65 -4.22
N LYS A 79 16.33 -7.44 -4.75
CA LYS A 79 15.40 -6.32 -4.58
C LYS A 79 14.13 -6.52 -5.42
N THR A 80 12.99 -6.20 -4.84
CA THR A 80 11.66 -6.35 -5.45
C THR A 80 10.95 -5.01 -5.55
N VAL A 81 10.40 -4.70 -6.73
CA VAL A 81 9.48 -3.60 -6.95
C VAL A 81 8.07 -4.09 -6.64
N ALA A 82 7.47 -3.56 -5.59
CA ALA A 82 6.12 -3.88 -5.16
C ALA A 82 5.09 -2.95 -5.80
N TYR A 83 3.91 -3.48 -6.09
CA TYR A 83 2.78 -2.72 -6.61
C TYR A 83 1.50 -3.46 -6.28
N ALA A 84 0.44 -2.72 -5.96
CA ALA A 84 -0.84 -3.32 -5.57
C ALA A 84 -1.64 -3.77 -6.80
N GLU A 85 -1.53 -3.04 -7.90
CA GLU A 85 -2.15 -3.31 -9.18
C GLU A 85 -1.30 -2.65 -10.28
N SER A 86 -1.42 -3.15 -11.51
CA SER A 86 -0.63 -2.68 -12.65
C SER A 86 -1.48 -2.43 -13.88
N HIS A 87 -0.82 -2.23 -15.01
CA HIS A 87 -1.48 -2.11 -16.30
C HIS A 87 -2.25 -3.39 -16.67
N ASP A 88 -1.78 -4.58 -16.28
CA ASP A 88 -2.47 -5.85 -16.58
C ASP A 88 -3.87 -5.90 -15.99
N GLN A 89 -4.03 -5.51 -14.71
CA GLN A 89 -5.33 -5.46 -14.04
C GLN A 89 -6.17 -4.26 -14.49
N ALA A 90 -5.55 -3.23 -15.06
CA ALA A 90 -6.26 -2.07 -15.59
C ALA A 90 -6.83 -2.34 -16.99
N LEU A 91 -6.41 -3.39 -17.71
CA LEU A 91 -6.90 -3.71 -19.05
C LEU A 91 -8.30 -4.35 -19.04
N VAL A 92 -8.99 -4.29 -20.18
CA VAL A 92 -10.27 -4.95 -20.39
C VAL A 92 -10.19 -6.45 -20.08
N GLY A 93 -11.02 -6.92 -19.16
CA GLY A 93 -11.03 -8.32 -18.70
C GLY A 93 -10.78 -8.48 -17.21
N ASP A 94 -10.23 -7.45 -16.55
CA ASP A 94 -10.19 -7.32 -15.09
C ASP A 94 -10.72 -5.94 -14.66
N LYS A 95 -10.68 -5.66 -13.36
CA LYS A 95 -11.07 -4.38 -12.77
C LYS A 95 -9.91 -3.84 -11.94
N THR A 96 -9.78 -2.51 -11.89
CA THR A 96 -8.90 -1.84 -10.93
C THR A 96 -9.34 -2.16 -9.49
N ILE A 97 -8.44 -2.03 -8.52
CA ILE A 97 -8.78 -2.20 -7.09
C ILE A 97 -9.93 -1.27 -6.71
N ALA A 98 -9.90 -0.03 -7.17
CA ALA A 98 -10.98 0.94 -6.94
C ALA A 98 -12.32 0.41 -7.46
N PHE A 99 -12.35 -0.14 -8.69
CA PHE A 99 -13.58 -0.63 -9.30
C PHE A 99 -14.03 -1.99 -8.73
N TRP A 100 -13.12 -2.82 -8.22
CA TRP A 100 -13.47 -4.00 -7.40
C TRP A 100 -14.12 -3.61 -6.07
N LEU A 101 -13.66 -2.51 -5.45
CA LEU A 101 -14.13 -2.08 -4.14
C LEU A 101 -15.47 -1.32 -4.19
N MET A 102 -15.68 -0.50 -5.22
CA MET A 102 -16.77 0.47 -5.29
C MET A 102 -17.72 0.26 -6.49
N ASP A 103 -17.25 -0.42 -7.53
CA ASP A 103 -18.01 -0.75 -8.74
C ASP A 103 -18.84 0.44 -9.27
N LYS A 104 -20.12 0.23 -9.61
CA LYS A 104 -20.99 1.27 -10.17
C LYS A 104 -21.29 2.44 -9.23
N GLU A 105 -21.06 2.32 -7.92
CA GLU A 105 -21.30 3.44 -7.01
C GLU A 105 -20.32 4.58 -7.21
N MET A 106 -19.18 4.31 -7.86
CA MET A 106 -18.21 5.34 -8.23
C MET A 106 -18.82 6.44 -9.11
N TYR A 107 -19.85 6.11 -9.92
CA TYR A 107 -20.47 7.05 -10.83
C TYR A 107 -21.47 8.00 -10.16
N THR A 108 -21.97 7.66 -8.96
CA THR A 108 -23.07 8.39 -8.31
C THR A 108 -22.71 8.93 -6.92
N HIS A 109 -21.81 8.28 -6.20
CA HIS A 109 -21.49 8.59 -4.79
C HIS A 109 -20.06 9.09 -4.57
N MET A 110 -19.31 9.36 -5.65
CA MET A 110 -17.99 10.01 -5.57
C MET A 110 -18.07 11.53 -5.44
N SER A 111 -19.27 12.12 -5.43
CA SER A 111 -19.44 13.53 -5.06
C SER A 111 -19.24 13.72 -3.56
N CYS A 112 -18.66 14.84 -3.16
CA CYS A 112 -18.61 15.26 -1.75
C CYS A 112 -20.02 15.61 -1.21
N ASN A 113 -20.98 15.90 -2.09
CA ASN A 113 -22.35 16.30 -1.74
C ASN A 113 -23.38 15.19 -1.90
N SER A 114 -22.98 13.98 -2.33
CA SER A 114 -23.90 12.84 -2.42
C SER A 114 -24.25 12.31 -1.03
N ASP A 115 -25.36 11.57 -0.94
CA ASP A 115 -25.71 10.84 0.27
C ASP A 115 -24.57 9.90 0.71
N PRO A 116 -24.44 9.62 2.03
CA PRO A 116 -23.43 8.70 2.53
C PRO A 116 -23.59 7.29 1.93
N SER A 117 -22.49 6.70 1.45
CA SER A 117 -22.44 5.30 1.01
C SER A 117 -21.36 4.55 1.78
N LEU A 118 -21.78 3.50 2.49
CA LEU A 118 -20.86 2.59 3.19
C LEU A 118 -19.93 1.86 2.21
N ILE A 119 -20.32 1.69 0.95
CA ILE A 119 -19.51 1.05 -0.08
C ILE A 119 -18.39 1.98 -0.53
N ILE A 120 -18.67 3.27 -0.73
CA ILE A 120 -17.64 4.28 -1.04
C ILE A 120 -16.71 4.48 0.15
N ASP A 121 -17.24 4.61 1.37
CA ASP A 121 -16.40 4.79 2.56
C ASP A 121 -15.47 3.58 2.78
N ARG A 122 -16.00 2.35 2.61
CA ARG A 122 -15.20 1.12 2.60
C ARG A 122 -14.14 1.15 1.52
N GLY A 123 -14.52 1.53 0.30
CA GLY A 123 -13.64 1.49 -0.87
C GLY A 123 -12.48 2.48 -0.75
N ILE A 124 -12.76 3.71 -0.33
CA ILE A 124 -11.72 4.72 -0.10
C ILE A 124 -10.75 4.26 1.00
N ALA A 125 -11.26 3.74 2.11
CA ALA A 125 -10.41 3.26 3.21
C ALA A 125 -9.52 2.08 2.78
N LEU A 126 -10.11 1.03 2.19
CA LEU A 126 -9.35 -0.16 1.78
C LEU A 126 -8.37 0.14 0.64
N HIS A 127 -8.73 1.02 -0.31
CA HIS A 127 -7.81 1.43 -1.37
C HIS A 127 -6.53 2.05 -0.81
N LYS A 128 -6.65 2.97 0.15
CA LYS A 128 -5.51 3.56 0.87
C LYS A 128 -4.70 2.50 1.62
N MET A 129 -5.38 1.63 2.38
CA MET A 129 -4.72 0.60 3.20
C MET A 129 -3.96 -0.43 2.36
N ILE A 130 -4.55 -0.94 1.28
CA ILE A 130 -3.93 -1.92 0.37
C ILE A 130 -2.66 -1.34 -0.25
N ARG A 131 -2.72 -0.09 -0.71
CA ARG A 131 -1.56 0.59 -1.31
C ARG A 131 -0.48 0.84 -0.27
N LEU A 132 -0.85 1.33 0.92
CA LEU A 132 0.11 1.58 2.00
C LEU A 132 0.79 0.31 2.49
N ILE A 133 0.07 -0.79 2.74
CA ILE A 133 0.70 -2.03 3.21
C ILE A 133 1.59 -2.64 2.12
N THR A 134 1.19 -2.53 0.85
CA THR A 134 2.02 -2.98 -0.28
C THR A 134 3.30 -2.15 -0.39
N HIS A 135 3.20 -0.83 -0.23
CA HIS A 135 4.32 0.10 -0.26
C HIS A 135 5.29 -0.12 0.91
N ALA A 136 4.77 -0.37 2.12
CA ALA A 136 5.57 -0.47 3.33
C ALA A 136 6.17 -1.87 3.54
N LEU A 137 5.49 -2.95 3.11
CA LEU A 137 5.88 -4.33 3.41
C LEU A 137 6.30 -5.15 2.18
N GLY A 138 5.89 -4.73 0.98
CA GLY A 138 5.96 -5.54 -0.23
C GLY A 138 7.29 -5.52 -0.98
N GLY A 139 8.19 -4.56 -0.72
CA GLY A 139 9.32 -4.31 -1.62
C GLY A 139 10.45 -3.44 -1.08
N GLU A 140 11.47 -3.28 -1.92
CA GLU A 140 12.56 -2.31 -1.81
C GLU A 140 12.36 -1.13 -2.79
N ALA A 141 11.29 -1.18 -3.58
CA ALA A 141 10.83 -0.13 -4.47
C ALA A 141 9.31 -0.24 -4.64
N TYR A 142 8.66 0.84 -5.07
CA TYR A 142 7.22 0.87 -5.34
C TYR A 142 6.93 1.29 -6.79
N LEU A 143 5.88 0.73 -7.36
CA LEU A 143 5.37 1.09 -8.69
C LEU A 143 3.88 1.38 -8.61
N ASN A 144 3.45 2.36 -9.40
CA ASN A 144 2.05 2.71 -9.59
C ASN A 144 1.76 2.94 -11.08
N PHE A 145 0.70 2.33 -11.60
CA PHE A 145 0.25 2.59 -12.97
C PHE A 145 -0.66 3.81 -13.02
N ILE A 146 -0.45 4.66 -14.04
CA ILE A 146 -1.11 5.96 -14.18
C ILE A 146 -2.63 5.87 -14.00
N GLY A 147 -3.19 6.72 -13.13
CA GLY A 147 -4.60 6.75 -12.77
C GLY A 147 -4.94 6.00 -11.48
N ASN A 148 -4.23 4.92 -11.16
CA ASN A 148 -4.54 4.10 -9.98
C ASN A 148 -4.24 4.86 -8.67
N GLU A 149 -3.40 5.89 -8.72
CA GLU A 149 -3.06 6.74 -7.57
C GLU A 149 -4.26 7.46 -6.96
N PHE A 150 -5.25 7.80 -7.78
CA PHE A 150 -6.49 8.42 -7.33
C PHE A 150 -7.70 7.49 -7.46
N GLY A 151 -7.48 6.19 -7.71
CA GLY A 151 -8.55 5.22 -7.90
C GLY A 151 -9.39 5.51 -9.15
N HIS A 152 -8.74 5.69 -10.30
CA HIS A 152 -9.42 5.91 -11.57
C HIS A 152 -10.50 4.83 -11.82
N PRO A 153 -11.73 5.22 -12.19
CA PRO A 153 -12.83 4.28 -12.41
C PRO A 153 -12.65 3.49 -13.72
N GLU A 154 -13.57 2.57 -13.99
CA GLU A 154 -13.61 1.79 -15.24
C GLU A 154 -12.34 0.94 -15.47
N TRP A 155 -11.99 0.72 -16.73
CA TRP A 155 -10.85 -0.03 -17.23
C TRP A 155 -10.25 0.68 -18.45
N LEU A 156 -9.07 0.26 -18.87
CA LEU A 156 -8.35 0.65 -20.08
C LEU A 156 -8.68 -0.34 -21.20
N ASP A 157 -9.16 0.13 -22.34
CA ASP A 157 -9.36 -0.71 -23.54
C ASP A 157 -8.86 0.03 -24.77
N PHE A 158 -8.01 -0.63 -25.55
CA PHE A 158 -7.44 -0.06 -26.77
C PHE A 158 -8.40 -0.23 -27.96
N PRO A 159 -8.35 0.66 -28.97
CA PRO A 159 -9.12 0.50 -30.19
C PRO A 159 -8.84 -0.85 -30.87
N ARG A 160 -9.88 -1.68 -31.01
CA ARG A 160 -9.83 -3.00 -31.64
C ARG A 160 -11.16 -3.34 -32.30
N ALA A 161 -11.19 -4.39 -33.12
CA ALA A 161 -12.43 -4.82 -33.78
C ALA A 161 -13.57 -5.09 -32.78
N GLY A 162 -13.25 -5.69 -31.62
CA GLY A 162 -14.24 -6.03 -30.59
C GLY A 162 -14.84 -4.85 -29.81
N ASN A 163 -14.38 -3.62 -30.04
CA ASN A 163 -14.98 -2.40 -29.47
C ASN A 163 -15.20 -1.31 -30.54
N ASN A 164 -15.32 -1.70 -31.81
CA ASN A 164 -15.53 -0.80 -32.95
C ASN A 164 -14.45 0.30 -33.07
N SER A 165 -13.19 -0.04 -32.79
CA SER A 165 -12.06 0.91 -32.78
C SER A 165 -12.31 2.13 -31.88
N SER A 166 -13.00 1.93 -30.76
CA SER A 166 -13.33 2.99 -29.82
C SER A 166 -12.10 3.44 -29.03
N TYR A 167 -11.96 4.75 -28.86
CA TYR A 167 -10.97 5.39 -27.99
C TYR A 167 -11.56 5.76 -26.61
N TRP A 168 -12.83 5.43 -26.35
CA TRP A 168 -13.54 5.88 -25.14
C TRP A 168 -12.85 5.48 -23.84
N HIS A 169 -12.26 4.28 -23.78
CA HIS A 169 -11.52 3.80 -22.61
C HIS A 169 -10.00 3.89 -22.79
N ALA A 170 -9.49 4.34 -23.95
CA ALA A 170 -8.06 4.56 -24.20
C ALA A 170 -7.60 5.95 -23.74
N ARG A 171 -7.97 6.34 -22.50
CA ARG A 171 -7.74 7.68 -21.95
C ARG A 171 -7.57 7.66 -20.42
N ARG A 172 -7.21 8.82 -19.88
CA ARG A 172 -7.24 9.11 -18.44
C ARG A 172 -8.12 10.32 -18.15
N GLN A 173 -8.96 10.21 -17.15
CA GLN A 173 -9.95 11.21 -16.76
C GLN A 173 -9.39 12.14 -15.67
N TRP A 174 -8.39 12.96 -16.01
CA TRP A 174 -7.72 13.84 -15.04
C TRP A 174 -8.66 14.84 -14.38
N ASN A 175 -9.73 15.22 -15.09
CA ASN A 175 -10.79 16.05 -14.54
C ASN A 175 -11.44 15.47 -13.26
N LEU A 176 -11.37 14.16 -13.03
CA LEU A 176 -11.93 13.54 -11.81
C LEU A 176 -11.12 13.87 -10.55
N VAL A 177 -9.79 13.96 -10.67
CA VAL A 177 -8.91 14.28 -9.54
C VAL A 177 -8.77 15.80 -9.34
N ASP A 178 -8.88 16.57 -10.42
CA ASP A 178 -8.83 18.04 -10.38
C ASP A 178 -10.10 18.70 -9.81
N ASP A 179 -11.24 18.01 -9.84
CA ASP A 179 -12.50 18.53 -9.31
C ASP A 179 -12.59 18.40 -7.78
N GLU A 180 -12.51 19.54 -7.10
CA GLU A 180 -12.63 19.62 -5.64
C GLU A 180 -14.01 19.20 -5.10
N ASN A 181 -15.03 18.99 -5.95
CA ASN A 181 -16.32 18.44 -5.50
C ASN A 181 -16.35 16.91 -5.54
N LEU A 182 -15.28 16.25 -5.99
CA LEU A 182 -15.20 14.80 -6.07
C LEU A 182 -14.22 14.22 -5.03
N ARG A 183 -14.46 12.96 -4.64
CA ARG A 183 -13.71 12.24 -3.62
C ARG A 183 -12.38 11.65 -4.13
N TYR A 184 -12.10 11.64 -5.44
CA TYR A 184 -10.85 11.12 -6.01
C TYR A 184 -9.61 11.86 -5.48
N LYS A 185 -9.75 13.16 -5.20
CA LYS A 185 -8.71 14.00 -4.58
C LYS A 185 -8.20 13.44 -3.25
N TYR A 186 -9.04 12.74 -2.48
CA TYR A 186 -8.65 12.16 -1.20
C TYR A 186 -7.67 11.00 -1.38
N LEU A 187 -7.88 10.16 -2.39
CA LEU A 187 -6.98 9.07 -2.74
C LEU A 187 -5.65 9.62 -3.29
N SER A 188 -5.71 10.65 -4.14
CA SER A 188 -4.53 11.34 -4.66
C SER A 188 -3.69 12.00 -3.56
N ARG A 189 -4.34 12.72 -2.62
CA ARG A 189 -3.66 13.35 -1.47
C ARG A 189 -2.98 12.31 -0.59
N PHE A 190 -3.65 11.17 -0.34
CA PHE A 190 -3.06 10.09 0.44
C PHE A 190 -1.87 9.45 -0.28
N ASP A 191 -1.96 9.25 -1.59
CA ASP A 191 -0.84 8.76 -2.40
C ASP A 191 0.38 9.68 -2.31
N ALA A 192 0.16 10.99 -2.49
CA ALA A 192 1.22 11.98 -2.36
C ALA A 192 1.83 11.95 -0.95
N ALA A 193 1.00 11.94 0.10
CA ALA A 193 1.47 11.87 1.48
C ALA A 193 2.26 10.58 1.77
N MET A 194 1.82 9.43 1.26
CA MET A 194 2.52 8.15 1.38
C MET A 194 3.93 8.23 0.77
N ASN A 195 4.06 8.71 -0.47
CA ASN A 195 5.34 8.84 -1.16
C ASN A 195 6.27 9.87 -0.49
N VAL A 196 5.74 11.04 -0.11
CA VAL A 196 6.56 12.06 0.58
C VAL A 196 6.99 11.59 1.98
N THR A 197 6.15 10.80 2.65
CA THR A 197 6.55 10.20 3.94
C THR A 197 7.69 9.23 3.73
N GLU A 198 7.63 8.36 2.72
CA GLU A 198 8.74 7.47 2.39
C GLU A 198 10.00 8.25 2.04
N GLU A 199 9.90 9.34 1.26
CA GLU A 199 11.04 10.18 0.92
C GLU A 199 11.74 10.76 2.17
N ARG A 200 11.00 11.05 3.24
CA ARG A 200 11.58 11.60 4.48
C ARG A 200 12.21 10.53 5.38
N VAL A 201 11.61 9.35 5.45
CA VAL A 201 11.97 8.32 6.44
C VAL A 201 12.68 7.10 5.85
N LYS A 202 12.67 6.98 4.53
CA LYS A 202 13.44 6.03 3.70
C LYS A 202 13.21 4.55 4.07
N TRP A 203 11.95 4.13 4.23
CA TRP A 203 11.66 2.75 4.60
C TRP A 203 11.88 1.74 3.47
N LEU A 204 11.81 2.12 2.19
CA LEU A 204 11.99 1.18 1.07
C LEU A 204 13.44 0.72 0.95
N CYS A 205 14.41 1.59 1.24
CA CYS A 205 15.83 1.23 1.22
C CYS A 205 16.35 0.66 2.56
N SER A 206 15.46 0.51 3.56
CA SER A 206 15.79 -0.10 4.86
C SER A 206 15.62 -1.61 4.83
N ASP A 207 16.21 -2.29 5.81
CA ASP A 207 16.07 -3.73 6.02
C ASP A 207 14.59 -4.18 6.06
N PRO A 208 14.32 -5.46 5.75
CA PRO A 208 12.98 -6.02 5.82
C PRO A 208 12.30 -5.79 7.17
N ALA A 209 10.98 -5.59 7.14
CA ALA A 209 10.20 -5.31 8.33
C ALA A 209 10.18 -6.49 9.32
N TYR A 210 10.08 -6.17 10.62
CA TYR A 210 9.75 -7.14 11.66
C TYR A 210 8.24 -7.14 11.91
N VAL A 211 7.54 -8.20 11.51
CA VAL A 211 6.09 -8.32 11.72
C VAL A 211 5.81 -8.89 13.10
N SER A 212 5.37 -8.05 14.04
CA SER A 212 5.06 -8.44 15.41
C SER A 212 3.64 -9.00 15.57
N CYS A 213 2.68 -8.57 14.74
CA CYS A 213 1.29 -9.01 14.85
C CYS A 213 0.63 -9.27 13.48
N LYS A 214 -0.15 -10.34 13.42
CA LYS A 214 -1.03 -10.74 12.30
C LYS A 214 -2.27 -11.42 12.86
N HIS A 215 -3.07 -10.66 13.60
CA HIS A 215 -4.17 -11.18 14.41
C HIS A 215 -5.40 -11.45 13.53
N GLU A 216 -5.76 -12.73 13.36
CA GLU A 216 -6.83 -13.14 12.45
C GLU A 216 -8.24 -12.80 12.95
N GLY A 217 -8.47 -12.78 14.27
CA GLY A 217 -9.76 -12.39 14.85
C GLY A 217 -10.02 -10.90 14.66
N ASP A 218 -9.24 -10.07 15.37
CA ASP A 218 -9.25 -8.61 15.29
C ASP A 218 -8.94 -8.02 13.91
N LYS A 219 -8.41 -8.81 12.96
CA LYS A 219 -7.96 -8.35 11.64
C LYS A 219 -6.91 -7.22 11.72
N VAL A 220 -5.96 -7.36 12.65
CA VAL A 220 -4.91 -6.37 12.89
C VAL A 220 -3.55 -6.88 12.40
N ILE A 221 -2.84 -6.04 11.64
CA ILE A 221 -1.44 -6.27 11.25
C ILE A 221 -0.58 -5.19 11.87
N VAL A 222 0.52 -5.60 12.51
CA VAL A 222 1.53 -4.68 13.05
C VAL A 222 2.91 -5.12 12.59
N PHE A 223 3.71 -4.17 12.13
CA PHE A 223 5.12 -4.39 11.88
C PHE A 223 5.96 -3.13 12.11
N GLU A 224 7.25 -3.33 12.32
CA GLU A 224 8.23 -2.24 12.39
C GLU A 224 9.16 -2.29 11.17
N ARG A 225 9.40 -1.13 10.53
CA ARG A 225 10.36 -0.98 9.43
C ARG A 225 10.99 0.40 9.50
N ALA A 226 12.31 0.50 9.32
CA ALA A 226 13.04 1.77 9.38
C ALA A 226 12.84 2.55 10.71
N GLY A 227 12.66 1.85 11.83
CA GLY A 227 12.36 2.45 13.13
C GLY A 227 10.94 3.00 13.28
N LEU A 228 10.09 2.87 12.26
CA LEU A 228 8.68 3.26 12.30
C LEU A 228 7.82 2.08 12.73
N LEU A 229 6.69 2.40 13.37
CA LEU A 229 5.64 1.45 13.71
C LEU A 229 4.48 1.59 12.72
N PHE A 230 4.14 0.51 12.03
CA PHE A 230 2.99 0.44 11.14
C PHE A 230 1.89 -0.39 11.78
N VAL A 231 0.67 0.15 11.79
CA VAL A 231 -0.50 -0.52 12.37
C VAL A 231 -1.66 -0.45 11.40
N PHE A 232 -2.26 -1.59 11.08
CA PHE A 232 -3.42 -1.69 10.20
C PHE A 232 -4.55 -2.40 10.93
N ASN A 233 -5.73 -1.81 10.94
CA ASN A 233 -6.97 -2.45 11.36
C ASN A 233 -7.85 -2.72 10.13
N PHE A 234 -7.80 -3.95 9.61
CA PHE A 234 -8.63 -4.42 8.49
C PHE A 234 -10.03 -4.86 8.92
N HIS A 235 -10.37 -4.79 10.21
CA HIS A 235 -11.70 -5.18 10.67
C HIS A 235 -12.77 -4.30 10.04
N GLY A 236 -13.83 -4.91 9.51
CA GLY A 236 -14.86 -4.18 8.74
C GLY A 236 -15.85 -3.35 9.56
N HIS A 237 -15.77 -3.40 10.90
CA HIS A 237 -16.71 -2.67 11.79
C HIS A 237 -16.18 -2.42 13.21
N GLN A 238 -15.31 -3.29 13.75
CA GLN A 238 -14.79 -3.13 15.11
C GLN A 238 -13.65 -2.13 15.17
N SER A 239 -13.76 -1.18 16.10
CA SER A 239 -12.69 -0.29 16.53
C SER A 239 -12.19 -0.73 17.89
N PHE A 240 -10.88 -0.61 18.15
CA PHE A 240 -10.27 -1.08 19.38
C PHE A 240 -9.70 0.10 20.18
N THR A 241 -10.13 0.25 21.42
CA THR A 241 -9.54 1.19 22.39
C THR A 241 -8.49 0.47 23.22
N ASP A 242 -7.43 1.18 23.60
CA ASP A 242 -6.33 0.64 24.41
C ASP A 242 -5.69 -0.65 23.85
N TYR A 243 -5.66 -0.77 22.51
CA TYR A 243 -5.09 -1.94 21.85
C TYR A 243 -3.59 -1.99 22.08
N ARG A 244 -3.12 -3.07 22.73
CA ARG A 244 -1.70 -3.23 23.06
C ARG A 244 -0.91 -3.71 21.84
N VAL A 245 0.10 -2.93 21.47
CA VAL A 245 1.01 -3.18 20.36
C VAL A 245 2.44 -3.29 20.89
N GLY A 246 3.19 -4.29 20.43
CA GLY A 246 4.61 -4.45 20.80
C GLY A 246 5.52 -3.55 19.97
N VAL A 247 6.50 -2.91 20.61
CA VAL A 247 7.52 -2.05 19.98
C VAL A 247 8.90 -2.33 20.56
N GLU A 248 9.94 -2.14 19.76
CA GLU A 248 11.31 -2.46 20.18
C GLU A 248 11.93 -1.39 21.06
N THR A 249 11.77 -0.15 20.63
CA THR A 249 12.48 0.99 21.17
C THR A 249 11.55 1.75 22.11
N PRO A 250 11.95 2.00 23.36
CA PRO A 250 11.15 2.83 24.25
C PRO A 250 11.13 4.28 23.77
N GLY A 251 10.10 5.02 24.15
CA GLY A 251 9.99 6.45 23.91
C GLY A 251 8.55 6.92 23.79
N SER A 252 8.41 8.08 23.17
CA SER A 252 7.12 8.71 22.88
C SER A 252 6.90 8.67 21.38
N TYR A 253 5.84 7.99 20.94
CA TYR A 253 5.50 7.85 19.52
C TYR A 253 4.41 8.84 19.12
N LYS A 254 4.54 9.43 17.94
CA LYS A 254 3.49 10.26 17.32
C LYS A 254 3.08 9.68 15.98
N VAL A 255 1.81 9.85 15.63
CA VAL A 255 1.29 9.47 14.32
C VAL A 255 1.81 10.47 13.28
N ILE A 256 2.51 9.96 12.27
CA ILE A 256 3.09 10.76 11.18
C ILE A 256 2.29 10.61 9.87
N LEU A 257 1.51 9.54 9.76
CA LEU A 257 0.54 9.33 8.68
C LEU A 257 -0.67 8.57 9.22
N ASP A 258 -1.84 9.20 9.12
CA ASP A 258 -3.15 8.64 9.49
C ASP A 258 -4.05 8.59 8.27
N SER A 259 -4.35 7.38 7.78
CA SER A 259 -5.31 7.21 6.68
C SER A 259 -6.73 7.68 7.02
N ASP A 260 -7.10 7.83 8.29
CA ASP A 260 -8.42 8.29 8.74
C ASP A 260 -8.55 9.81 8.81
N SER A 261 -7.50 10.57 8.53
CA SER A 261 -7.59 12.03 8.47
C SER A 261 -8.65 12.48 7.45
N SER A 262 -9.40 13.53 7.78
CA SER A 262 -10.37 14.15 6.87
C SER A 262 -9.70 14.70 5.60
N HIS A 263 -8.40 15.02 5.67
CA HIS A 263 -7.61 15.41 4.50
C HIS A 263 -7.55 14.30 3.43
N PHE A 264 -7.68 13.04 3.87
CA PHE A 264 -7.72 11.85 3.02
C PHE A 264 -9.12 11.23 2.96
N GLY A 265 -10.18 11.97 3.32
CA GLY A 265 -11.56 11.49 3.28
C GLY A 265 -11.88 10.42 4.31
N GLY A 266 -11.16 10.37 5.43
CA GLY A 266 -11.53 9.58 6.61
C GLY A 266 -12.39 10.35 7.62
N PHE A 267 -12.61 9.76 8.79
CA PHE A 267 -13.54 10.29 9.80
C PHE A 267 -12.88 11.15 10.89
N ASN A 268 -11.56 11.38 10.81
CA ASN A 268 -10.78 12.20 11.72
C ASN A 268 -10.96 11.79 13.20
N ARG A 269 -10.86 10.48 13.47
CA ARG A 269 -11.16 9.91 14.80
C ARG A 269 -9.97 9.95 15.77
N LEU A 270 -8.75 10.17 15.28
CA LEU A 270 -7.56 10.34 16.11
C LEU A 270 -7.27 11.83 16.32
N ASP A 271 -6.76 12.17 17.51
CA ASP A 271 -6.20 13.50 17.79
C ASP A 271 -4.71 13.51 17.39
N PRO A 272 -4.31 14.31 16.37
CA PRO A 272 -2.92 14.38 15.89
C PRO A 272 -1.91 14.86 16.94
N SER A 273 -2.36 15.54 17.99
CA SER A 273 -1.50 16.03 19.08
C SER A 273 -1.10 14.94 20.08
N THR A 274 -1.77 13.77 20.03
CA THR A 274 -1.55 12.67 20.96
C THR A 274 -0.15 12.10 20.83
N ALA A 275 0.57 12.10 21.94
CA ALA A 275 1.83 11.39 22.10
C ALA A 275 1.55 10.07 22.85
N TYR A 276 2.01 8.96 22.28
CA TYR A 276 1.81 7.62 22.84
C TYR A 276 3.08 7.15 23.53
N GLU A 277 3.03 7.01 24.84
CA GLU A 277 4.17 6.57 25.65
C GLU A 277 4.30 5.05 25.67
N THR A 278 5.54 4.56 25.59
CA THR A 278 5.82 3.13 25.73
C THR A 278 5.89 2.68 27.19
N TYR A 279 5.43 1.48 27.46
CA TYR A 279 5.57 0.77 28.74
C TYR A 279 6.65 -0.31 28.62
N PRO A 280 7.45 -0.55 29.68
CA PRO A 280 8.45 -1.63 29.74
C PRO A 280 7.79 -3.00 29.98
N GLU A 281 6.74 -3.29 29.21
CA GLU A 281 5.97 -4.53 29.24
C GLU A 281 6.14 -5.24 27.90
N PRO A 282 6.90 -6.36 27.85
CA PRO A 282 7.09 -7.11 26.61
C PRO A 282 5.78 -7.61 26.03
N TRP A 283 5.63 -7.50 24.71
CA TRP A 283 4.44 -7.96 23.99
C TRP A 283 4.79 -8.40 22.57
N ASN A 284 4.23 -9.51 22.09
CA ASN A 284 4.44 -10.03 20.73
C ASN A 284 5.92 -10.06 20.29
N ASN A 285 6.79 -10.60 21.14
CA ASN A 285 8.25 -10.71 20.92
C ASN A 285 9.00 -9.37 20.77
N ARG A 286 8.43 -8.28 21.28
CA ARG A 286 9.09 -6.98 21.40
C ARG A 286 9.34 -6.64 22.88
N ARG A 287 10.36 -5.84 23.15
CA ARG A 287 10.80 -5.53 24.52
C ARG A 287 9.85 -4.57 25.26
N HIS A 288 9.11 -3.74 24.54
CA HIS A 288 8.21 -2.74 25.09
C HIS A 288 6.84 -2.87 24.43
N SER A 289 5.85 -2.16 24.97
CA SER A 289 4.54 -2.06 24.34
C SER A 289 3.95 -0.67 24.46
N ILE A 290 2.96 -0.40 23.62
CA ILE A 290 2.24 0.86 23.50
C ILE A 290 0.75 0.56 23.40
N LYS A 291 -0.11 1.46 23.87
CA LYS A 291 -1.57 1.33 23.75
C LYS A 291 -2.09 2.36 22.75
N LEU A 292 -2.86 1.89 21.78
CA LEU A 292 -3.37 2.71 20.69
C LEU A 292 -4.90 2.62 20.61
N TYR A 293 -5.52 3.70 20.13
CA TYR A 293 -6.87 3.63 19.61
C TYR A 293 -6.79 3.30 18.11
N LEU A 294 -7.41 2.19 17.69
CA LEU A 294 -7.38 1.68 16.32
C LEU A 294 -8.79 1.69 15.74
N PRO A 295 -9.20 2.75 15.02
CA PRO A 295 -10.49 2.77 14.35
C PRO A 295 -10.59 1.71 13.24
N THR A 296 -11.79 1.22 12.99
CA THR A 296 -12.07 0.27 11.89
C THR A 296 -11.61 0.83 10.53
N ARG A 297 -10.99 -0.04 9.71
CA ARG A 297 -10.47 0.25 8.36
C ARG A 297 -9.51 1.44 8.33
N THR A 298 -8.45 1.38 9.13
CA THR A 298 -7.40 2.40 9.17
C THR A 298 -6.00 1.80 9.07
N GLY A 299 -5.09 2.52 8.43
CA GLY A 299 -3.65 2.33 8.47
C GLY A 299 -2.99 3.55 9.10
N LEU A 300 -2.10 3.31 10.06
CA LEU A 300 -1.36 4.32 10.81
C LEU A 300 0.15 4.06 10.68
N ILE A 301 0.93 5.13 10.58
CA ILE A 301 2.38 5.11 10.74
C ILE A 301 2.73 5.99 11.94
N LEU A 302 3.49 5.44 12.88
CA LEU A 302 4.00 6.16 14.04
C LEU A 302 5.53 6.21 14.03
N SER A 303 6.08 7.30 14.54
CA SER A 303 7.52 7.48 14.73
C SER A 303 7.82 7.93 16.16
N ASN A 304 8.91 7.41 16.73
CA ASN A 304 9.49 7.90 17.98
C ASN A 304 10.56 8.97 17.75
N ASN A 305 10.88 9.28 16.49
CA ASN A 305 11.75 10.36 16.10
C ASN A 305 10.91 11.59 15.72
N PRO A 306 11.44 12.81 15.90
CA PRO A 306 10.75 14.03 15.50
C PRO A 306 10.61 14.07 13.97
N VAL A 307 9.43 13.70 13.51
CA VAL A 307 9.01 13.78 12.10
C VAL A 307 7.65 14.45 12.10
N GLU A 308 7.59 15.68 11.59
CA GLU A 308 6.33 16.41 11.47
C GLU A 308 5.46 15.77 10.38
N PRO A 309 4.13 15.62 10.63
CA PRO A 309 3.16 15.22 9.61
C PRO A 309 3.24 16.11 8.37
N ILE A 310 2.91 15.53 7.21
CA ILE A 310 3.08 16.17 5.89
C ILE A 310 1.79 16.84 5.40
N TYR A 311 0.74 16.74 6.19
CA TYR A 311 -0.60 17.22 5.89
C TYR A 311 -1.12 18.02 7.09
N PRO A 312 -2.03 18.99 6.84
CA PRO A 312 -2.54 19.90 7.86
C PRO A 312 -3.29 19.21 9.00
#